data_AF-A0A916CUI7-F1
#
_entry.id   AF-A0A916CUI7-F1
#
_cell.length_a   1.000
_cell.length_b   1.000
_cell.length_c   1.000
_cell.angle_alpha   90.00
_cell.angle_beta   90.00
_cell.angle_gamma   90.00
#
_symmetry.space_group_name_H-M   'P 1'
#
loop_
_entity.id
_entity.type
_entity.pdbx_description
1 polymer ?
#
loop_
_entity_poly.entity_id
_entity_poly.type
_entity_poly.pdbx_seq_one_letter_code
_entity_poly.pdbx_strand_id
1 'polypeptide(L)'
;MDLKQELVFNLQYLPDSVFFRLGAATSRDGPPTRRLDYLAASQVRAAVLTEFGLDPRQSFNRIALDDPRLPALLNRVEVLNAQKQLGFRGSGGCWIEETLIPDSTTEWYCIEPQAPFERADRVVPGRELRGGRPYGSERFLAAVKAAGLTGLGTRWWKDRSTYRSVQWFEIFAFEPLGRGLDHPWFDVQSLTRSEARLKNLDPAFRSGIVQVWGSNIRLPSGEMDPLLLRAFQLADPSQFSIRSYRRYLRAVAPATDFAYWWDSKPVSQRPADGPGDRFRKLACNARAASALMKAGVLRTDEIVAIQMLDDVPVGTEHLDASAVPVPAPVFTKSEYEVFAPRNREEYRTWQGTPLPERSIDIEQVMPRLKELSRRNRAVGDRSEIDLDEYRAAEQELGVRIPQTWKKVVPLLGSGFMLDGEGHELGTYGRFVQDVRDQMQVLKEQASDAGPGLVYFASSSCGDAFFFDTASPLMPSDCPVLKLNHETMNFEGFWPTIAAFVEETLPPDTQGKEVH
;
A
#
# COMPACT_ATOMS: atom_id res chain seq x y z
N MET A 1 7.68 3.59 25.89
CA MET A 1 7.27 2.94 24.63
C MET A 1 7.11 1.47 24.87
N ASP A 2 5.95 0.94 24.50
CA ASP A 2 5.69 -0.50 24.58
C ASP A 2 6.08 -1.18 23.27
N LEU A 3 6.67 -2.36 23.40
CA LEU A 3 7.07 -3.19 22.28
C LEU A 3 6.07 -4.34 22.13
N LYS A 4 5.40 -4.39 20.98
CA LYS A 4 4.59 -5.54 20.60
C LYS A 4 5.39 -6.43 19.66
N GLN A 5 5.51 -7.71 19.99
CA GLN A 5 6.14 -8.71 19.12
C GLN A 5 5.09 -9.75 18.72
N GLU A 6 4.96 -9.97 17.41
CA GLU A 6 4.08 -10.99 16.85
C GLU A 6 4.87 -11.96 15.98
N LEU A 7 4.60 -13.25 16.12
CA LEU A 7 5.00 -14.24 15.13
C LEU A 7 4.01 -14.16 13.96
N VAL A 8 4.51 -13.81 12.80
CA VAL A 8 3.77 -13.80 11.53
C VAL A 8 4.26 -14.96 10.68
N PHE A 9 3.34 -15.81 10.25
CA PHE A 9 3.72 -17.04 9.59
C PHE A 9 2.73 -17.46 8.52
N ASN A 10 3.26 -18.16 7.52
CA ASN A 10 2.47 -18.92 6.57
C ASN A 10 2.76 -20.40 6.74
N LEU A 11 1.75 -21.16 7.17
CA LEU A 11 1.80 -22.61 7.19
C LEU A 11 1.62 -23.14 5.77
N GLN A 12 2.66 -23.77 5.22
CA GLN A 12 2.65 -24.34 3.88
C GLN A 12 2.98 -25.84 3.92
N TYR A 13 2.58 -26.54 2.86
CA TYR A 13 2.82 -27.96 2.65
C TYR A 13 4.31 -28.24 2.42
N LEU A 14 4.82 -29.36 2.95
CA LEU A 14 6.23 -29.76 2.89
C LEU A 14 6.52 -30.97 1.97
N PRO A 15 6.21 -30.97 0.66
CA PRO A 15 6.72 -32.02 -0.18
C PRO A 15 8.21 -31.78 -0.46
N ASP A 16 9.02 -32.81 -0.28
CA ASP A 16 10.39 -32.85 -0.79
C ASP A 16 10.33 -32.58 -2.31
N SER A 17 10.85 -31.43 -2.75
CA SER A 17 11.11 -31.07 -4.15
C SER A 17 9.92 -30.80 -5.11
N VAL A 18 9.21 -29.67 -5.00
CA VAL A 18 8.54 -29.05 -6.18
C VAL A 18 8.47 -27.52 -6.08
N PHE A 19 9.59 -26.82 -6.26
CA PHE A 19 9.55 -25.46 -6.81
C PHE A 19 9.68 -25.59 -8.34
N PHE A 20 8.56 -25.66 -9.05
CA PHE A 20 8.53 -25.39 -10.48
C PHE A 20 7.78 -24.08 -10.72
N ARG A 21 8.40 -23.25 -11.57
CA ARG A 21 7.97 -21.92 -12.02
C ARG A 21 6.46 -21.89 -12.30
N LEU A 22 5.71 -21.17 -11.46
CA LEU A 22 4.41 -20.60 -11.82
C LEU A 22 4.66 -19.48 -12.83
N GLY A 23 4.90 -19.87 -14.08
CA GLY A 23 5.24 -18.97 -15.17
C GLY A 23 5.27 -19.71 -16.50
N ALA A 24 4.32 -20.63 -16.70
CA ALA A 24 3.85 -21.11 -18.00
C ALA A 24 2.80 -22.22 -17.78
N ALA A 25 1.63 -22.05 -18.40
CA ALA A 25 0.60 -23.06 -18.64
C ALA A 25 -0.19 -23.58 -17.42
N THR A 26 -1.39 -23.04 -17.29
CA THR A 26 -2.60 -23.69 -16.78
C THR A 26 -2.99 -24.92 -17.61
N SER A 27 -2.15 -25.96 -17.69
CA SER A 27 -2.65 -27.25 -18.16
C SER A 27 -3.41 -27.93 -17.01
N ARG A 28 -4.68 -28.26 -17.27
CA ARG A 28 -5.57 -29.01 -16.35
C ARG A 28 -5.09 -30.46 -16.11
N ASP A 29 -3.97 -30.86 -16.70
CA ASP A 29 -3.53 -32.26 -16.84
C ASP A 29 -2.29 -32.59 -15.98
N GLY A 30 -2.11 -31.91 -14.85
CA GLY A 30 -1.15 -32.36 -13.84
C GLY A 30 -1.53 -33.78 -13.34
N PRO A 31 -0.54 -34.66 -13.04
CA PRO A 31 -0.84 -36.02 -12.60
C PRO A 31 -1.74 -36.02 -11.34
N PRO A 32 -2.81 -36.84 -11.29
CA PRO A 32 -3.87 -36.75 -10.29
C PRO A 32 -3.40 -36.91 -8.84
N THR A 33 -2.27 -37.57 -8.62
CA THR A 33 -1.64 -37.73 -7.30
C THR A 33 -1.24 -36.39 -6.67
N ARG A 34 -0.71 -35.44 -7.45
CA ARG A 34 -0.26 -34.13 -6.92
C ARG A 34 -1.42 -33.25 -6.44
N ARG A 35 -2.61 -33.42 -7.03
CA ARG A 35 -3.80 -32.65 -6.66
C ARG A 35 -4.41 -33.14 -5.34
N LEU A 36 -4.32 -34.44 -5.07
CA LEU A 36 -4.79 -35.05 -3.82
C LEU A 36 -3.91 -34.62 -2.64
N ASP A 37 -2.59 -34.58 -2.82
CA ASP A 37 -1.65 -34.16 -1.77
C ASP A 37 -1.86 -32.70 -1.36
N TYR A 38 -2.12 -31.81 -2.34
CA TYR A 38 -2.38 -30.39 -2.06
C TYR A 38 -3.70 -30.17 -1.31
N LEU A 39 -4.77 -30.90 -1.67
CA LEU A 39 -6.06 -30.80 -0.98
C LEU A 39 -5.96 -31.30 0.47
N ALA A 40 -5.29 -32.43 0.69
CA ALA A 40 -5.05 -32.94 2.04
C ALA A 40 -4.23 -31.95 2.88
N ALA A 41 -3.18 -31.36 2.31
CA ALA A 41 -2.38 -30.35 2.98
C ALA A 41 -3.17 -29.08 3.35
N SER A 42 -4.01 -28.61 2.43
CA SER A 42 -4.90 -27.46 2.66
C SER A 42 -5.89 -27.74 3.80
N GLN A 43 -6.44 -28.96 3.87
CA GLN A 43 -7.31 -29.38 4.96
C GLN A 43 -6.57 -29.46 6.31
N VAL A 44 -5.37 -30.03 6.35
CA VAL A 44 -4.56 -30.07 7.58
C VAL A 44 -4.20 -28.65 8.03
N ARG A 45 -3.80 -27.77 7.11
CA ARG A 45 -3.54 -26.35 7.38
C ARG A 45 -4.78 -25.68 7.97
N ALA A 46 -5.93 -25.82 7.31
CA ALA A 46 -7.17 -25.20 7.76
C ALA A 46 -7.60 -25.71 9.14
N ALA A 47 -7.44 -27.02 9.40
CA ALA A 47 -7.74 -27.62 10.69
C ALA A 47 -6.85 -27.06 11.80
N VAL A 48 -5.54 -26.96 11.58
CA VAL A 48 -4.60 -26.37 12.55
C VAL A 48 -4.93 -24.90 12.81
N LEU A 49 -5.13 -24.10 11.76
CA LEU A 49 -5.46 -22.68 11.95
C LEU A 49 -6.78 -22.51 12.72
N THR A 50 -7.80 -23.30 12.39
CA THR A 50 -9.08 -23.29 13.11
C THR A 50 -8.93 -23.74 14.57
N GLU A 51 -8.15 -24.79 14.84
CA GLU A 51 -7.84 -25.30 16.20
C GLU A 51 -7.29 -24.20 17.11
N PHE A 52 -6.46 -23.32 16.57
CA PHE A 52 -5.86 -22.21 17.30
C PHE A 52 -6.63 -20.88 17.15
N GLY A 53 -7.82 -20.88 16.54
CA GLY A 53 -8.63 -19.67 16.38
C GLY A 53 -8.01 -18.63 15.44
N LEU A 54 -7.32 -19.09 14.39
CA LEU A 54 -6.71 -18.30 13.33
C LEU A 54 -7.51 -18.47 12.02
N ASP A 55 -7.48 -17.47 11.14
CA ASP A 55 -8.29 -17.52 9.91
C ASP A 55 -7.60 -18.35 8.82
N PRO A 56 -8.16 -19.53 8.45
CA PRO A 56 -7.58 -20.36 7.40
C PRO A 56 -7.59 -19.69 6.02
N ARG A 57 -8.38 -18.63 5.82
CA ARG A 57 -8.44 -17.87 4.55
C ARG A 57 -7.27 -16.88 4.42
N GLN A 58 -6.65 -16.47 5.52
CA GLN A 58 -5.51 -15.57 5.47
C GLN A 58 -4.24 -16.30 5.02
N SER A 59 -3.51 -15.70 4.09
CA SER A 59 -2.19 -16.20 3.65
C SER A 59 -1.15 -16.10 4.77
N PHE A 60 -1.29 -15.10 5.64
CA PHE A 60 -0.40 -14.84 6.78
C PHE A 60 -1.22 -14.73 8.04
N ASN A 61 -0.89 -15.56 9.02
CA ASN A 61 -1.51 -15.51 10.34
C ASN A 61 -0.56 -14.84 11.32
N ARG A 62 -1.13 -14.13 12.29
CA ARG A 62 -0.41 -13.38 13.32
C ARG A 62 -0.79 -13.95 14.68
N ILE A 63 0.20 -14.13 15.54
CA ILE A 63 -0.01 -14.51 16.94
C ILE A 63 1.01 -13.74 17.80
N ALA A 64 0.55 -13.12 18.88
CA ALA A 64 1.45 -12.42 19.79
C ALA A 64 2.39 -13.42 20.48
N LEU A 65 3.62 -13.00 20.79
CA LEU A 65 4.60 -13.89 21.45
C LEU A 65 4.18 -14.29 22.87
N ASP A 66 3.37 -13.47 23.53
CA ASP A 66 2.78 -13.73 24.85
C ASP A 66 1.43 -14.44 24.78
N ASP A 67 0.95 -14.82 23.59
CA ASP A 67 -0.31 -15.54 23.43
C ASP A 67 -0.21 -16.95 24.03
N PRO A 68 -1.09 -17.34 24.96
CA PRO A 68 -1.03 -18.64 25.64
C PRO A 68 -1.19 -19.83 24.70
N ARG A 69 -1.71 -19.62 23.48
CA ARG A 69 -1.86 -20.67 22.45
C ARG A 69 -0.56 -20.95 21.71
N LEU A 70 0.39 -20.01 21.67
CA LEU A 70 1.61 -20.12 20.87
C LEU A 70 2.45 -21.38 21.19
N PRO A 71 2.70 -21.76 22.46
CA PRO A 71 3.48 -22.97 22.76
C PRO A 71 2.85 -24.25 22.17
N ALA A 72 1.53 -24.37 22.26
CA ALA A 72 0.78 -25.51 21.72
C ALA A 72 0.76 -25.52 20.19
N LEU A 73 0.66 -24.34 19.56
CA LEU A 73 0.81 -24.20 18.12
C LEU A 73 2.21 -24.65 17.65
N LEU A 74 3.28 -24.20 18.32
CA LEU A 74 4.64 -24.60 17.96
C LEU A 74 4.87 -26.11 18.15
N ASN A 75 4.34 -26.72 19.22
CA ASN A 75 4.33 -28.18 19.39
C ASN A 75 3.65 -28.86 18.18
N ARG A 76 2.49 -28.34 17.75
CA ARG A 76 1.72 -28.91 16.65
C ARG A 76 2.48 -28.82 15.33
N VAL A 77 3.08 -27.66 15.04
CA VAL A 77 3.90 -27.44 13.85
C VAL A 77 5.13 -28.34 13.86
N GLU A 78 5.79 -28.54 15.00
CA GLU A 78 6.92 -29.46 15.11
C GLU A 78 6.56 -30.91 14.77
N VAL A 79 5.43 -31.41 15.28
CA VAL A 79 4.93 -32.75 14.95
C VAL A 79 4.65 -32.87 13.45
N LEU A 80 3.99 -31.86 12.86
CA LEU A 80 3.67 -31.85 11.43
C LEU A 80 4.92 -31.70 10.55
N ASN A 81 5.93 -30.97 11.01
CA ASN A 81 7.25 -30.85 10.39
C ASN A 81 7.93 -32.22 10.34
N ALA A 82 7.97 -32.93 11.47
CA ALA A 82 8.56 -34.27 11.57
C ALA A 82 7.83 -35.30 10.68
N GLN A 83 6.53 -35.13 10.47
CA GLN A 83 5.72 -35.95 9.58
C GLN A 83 5.81 -35.54 8.10
N LYS A 84 6.56 -34.48 7.77
CA LYS A 84 6.61 -33.86 6.43
C LYS A 84 5.23 -33.47 5.88
N GLN A 85 4.28 -33.19 6.78
CA GLN A 85 2.93 -32.82 6.39
C GLN A 85 2.77 -31.30 6.29
N LEU A 86 3.45 -30.55 7.17
CA LEU A 86 3.25 -29.11 7.25
C LEU A 86 4.38 -28.46 8.01
N GLY A 87 4.74 -27.25 7.60
CA GLY A 87 5.81 -26.53 8.24
C GLY A 87 5.92 -25.08 7.86
N PHE A 88 6.90 -24.43 8.49
CA PHE A 88 7.36 -23.11 8.11
C PHE A 88 8.33 -23.19 6.90
N ARG A 89 7.97 -23.88 5.81
CA ARG A 89 8.75 -23.85 4.56
C ARG A 89 7.91 -23.47 3.36
N GLY A 90 8.52 -22.70 2.45
CA GLY A 90 7.95 -22.26 1.19
C GLY A 90 7.90 -20.74 1.10
N SER A 91 7.50 -20.22 -0.06
CA SER A 91 7.64 -18.80 -0.45
C SER A 91 6.87 -17.80 0.42
N GLY A 92 6.14 -18.26 1.43
CA GLY A 92 5.46 -17.41 2.41
C GLY A 92 6.36 -16.87 3.52
N GLY A 93 7.36 -17.62 3.99
CA GLY A 93 8.21 -17.19 5.10
C GLY A 93 7.55 -17.21 6.49
N CYS A 94 8.38 -17.21 7.52
CA CYS A 94 8.03 -17.08 8.94
C CYS A 94 8.84 -15.91 9.49
N TRP A 95 8.24 -14.96 10.19
CA TRP A 95 8.98 -13.85 10.75
C TRP A 95 8.41 -13.34 12.05
N ILE A 96 9.26 -12.65 12.80
CA ILE A 96 8.81 -11.81 13.90
C ILE A 96 8.56 -10.42 13.37
N GLU A 97 7.41 -9.86 13.68
CA GLU A 97 7.12 -8.46 13.49
C GLU A 97 7.17 -7.74 14.84
N GLU A 98 8.13 -6.84 14.97
CA GLU A 98 8.26 -5.95 16.10
C GLU A 98 7.61 -4.62 15.76
N THR A 99 6.51 -4.30 16.45
CA THR A 99 5.80 -3.03 16.31
C THR A 99 6.02 -2.21 17.57
N LEU A 100 6.58 -1.01 17.37
CA LEU A 100 6.66 -0.01 18.43
C LEU A 100 5.30 0.65 18.57
N ILE A 101 4.63 0.47 19.70
CA ILE A 101 3.34 1.11 19.96
C ILE A 101 3.63 2.57 20.35
N PRO A 102 3.17 3.56 19.56
CA PRO A 102 3.37 4.96 19.91
C PRO A 102 2.75 5.29 21.27
N ASP A 103 3.46 6.07 22.06
CA ASP A 103 2.99 6.60 23.34
C ASP A 103 3.41 8.07 23.51
N SER A 104 3.15 8.66 24.69
CA SER A 104 3.53 10.04 24.98
C SER A 104 5.05 10.31 24.99
N THR A 105 5.88 9.27 24.96
CA THR A 105 7.35 9.36 24.93
C THR A 105 7.92 9.20 23.52
N THR A 106 7.09 8.89 22.52
CA THR A 106 7.54 8.75 21.14
C THR A 106 7.90 10.11 20.55
N GLU A 107 9.15 10.28 20.15
CA GLU A 107 9.69 11.58 19.70
C GLU A 107 9.67 11.80 18.20
N TRP A 108 9.76 10.72 17.41
CA TRP A 108 9.89 10.78 15.95
C TRP A 108 9.07 9.68 15.27
N TYR A 109 8.65 9.98 14.05
CA TYR A 109 7.81 9.14 13.23
C TYR A 109 8.30 9.14 11.78
N CYS A 110 8.29 7.98 11.13
CA CYS A 110 8.32 7.88 9.69
C CYS A 110 6.93 8.21 9.16
N ILE A 111 6.85 9.02 8.10
CA ILE A 111 5.60 9.24 7.37
C ILE A 111 5.55 8.23 6.22
N GLU A 112 4.55 7.34 6.24
CA GLU A 112 4.34 6.27 5.27
C GLU A 112 2.92 6.36 4.69
N PRO A 113 2.70 7.21 3.68
CA PRO A 113 1.39 7.35 3.08
C PRO A 113 1.05 6.09 2.26
N GLN A 114 -0.15 5.55 2.46
CA GLN A 114 -0.54 4.23 1.96
C GLN A 114 -0.87 4.18 0.46
N ALA A 115 -1.22 5.32 -0.14
CA ALA A 115 -1.73 5.36 -1.52
C ALA A 115 -0.70 5.97 -2.50
N PRO A 116 -0.43 5.35 -3.65
CA PRO A 116 0.42 5.94 -4.69
C PRO A 116 -0.20 7.25 -5.22
N PHE A 117 0.65 8.13 -5.79
CA PHE A 117 0.20 9.36 -6.43
C PHE A 117 0.05 9.16 -7.94
N GLU A 118 -1.20 9.15 -8.44
CA GLU A 118 -1.46 9.10 -9.88
C GLU A 118 -1.77 10.49 -10.45
N ARG A 119 -2.87 11.10 -10.00
CA ARG A 119 -3.36 12.41 -10.47
C ARG A 119 -4.01 13.19 -9.34
N ALA A 120 -3.83 14.52 -9.37
CA ALA A 120 -4.35 15.43 -8.35
C ALA A 120 -5.89 15.44 -8.29
N ASP A 121 -6.56 15.38 -9.44
CA ASP A 121 -8.02 15.34 -9.53
C ASP A 121 -8.66 14.01 -9.09
N ARG A 122 -7.87 12.94 -8.93
CA ARG A 122 -8.32 11.62 -8.51
C ARG A 122 -8.08 11.32 -7.03
N VAL A 123 -7.51 12.27 -6.28
CA VAL A 123 -7.25 12.06 -4.86
C VAL A 123 -8.55 12.08 -4.06
N VAL A 124 -8.81 10.98 -3.34
CA VAL A 124 -9.89 10.88 -2.36
C VAL A 124 -9.81 12.02 -1.34
N PRO A 125 -10.88 12.81 -1.15
CA PRO A 125 -10.91 13.88 -0.16
C PRO A 125 -10.52 13.40 1.25
N GLY A 126 -9.84 14.25 2.02
CA GLY A 126 -9.44 13.94 3.40
C GLY A 126 -8.15 13.13 3.52
N ARG A 127 -7.54 12.68 2.41
CA ARG A 127 -6.16 12.21 2.40
C ARG A 127 -5.26 13.29 1.81
N GLU A 128 -4.44 13.90 2.65
CA GLU A 128 -3.62 15.08 2.31
C GLU A 128 -2.14 14.71 2.05
N LEU A 129 -1.82 13.41 2.17
CA LEU A 129 -0.51 12.82 1.90
C LEU A 129 -0.61 11.62 0.95
N ARG A 130 0.43 11.44 0.13
CA ARG A 130 0.52 10.38 -0.89
C ARG A 130 1.94 9.81 -1.00
N GLY A 131 2.00 8.52 -1.34
CA GLY A 131 3.16 7.64 -1.28
C GLY A 131 3.86 7.46 -2.62
N GLY A 132 4.82 6.51 -2.65
CA GLY A 132 5.89 6.55 -3.64
C GLY A 132 6.85 7.63 -3.19
N ARG A 133 6.81 8.83 -3.80
CA ARG A 133 7.47 10.03 -3.23
C ARG A 133 6.50 10.70 -2.25
N PRO A 134 6.97 11.29 -1.16
CA PRO A 134 6.09 12.02 -0.26
C PRO A 134 5.54 13.26 -1.00
N TYR A 135 4.23 13.26 -1.23
CA TYR A 135 3.49 14.43 -1.73
C TYR A 135 2.55 14.92 -0.64
N GLY A 136 2.44 16.24 -0.50
CA GLY A 136 1.51 16.92 0.40
C GLY A 136 0.62 17.90 -0.37
N SER A 137 -0.65 17.98 0.04
CA SER A 137 -1.60 18.93 -0.53
C SER A 137 -1.35 20.38 -0.07
N GLU A 138 -2.03 21.35 -0.69
CA GLU A 138 -2.10 22.73 -0.18
C GLU A 138 -2.56 22.81 1.28
N ARG A 139 -3.50 21.96 1.69
CA ARG A 139 -4.01 21.93 3.07
C ARG A 139 -2.93 21.45 4.03
N PHE A 140 -2.18 20.42 3.65
CA PHE A 140 -1.02 19.96 4.42
C PHE A 140 0.00 21.09 4.59
N LEU A 141 0.38 21.78 3.50
CA LEU A 141 1.32 22.90 3.57
C LEU A 141 0.79 24.09 4.40
N ALA A 142 -0.49 24.38 4.32
CA ALA A 142 -1.14 25.39 5.15
C ALA A 142 -1.05 25.02 6.64
N ALA A 143 -1.27 23.74 6.99
CA ALA A 143 -1.12 23.26 8.36
C ALA A 143 0.34 23.36 8.86
N VAL A 144 1.31 22.96 8.02
CA VAL A 144 2.75 23.11 8.32
C VAL A 144 3.10 24.56 8.64
N LYS A 145 2.64 25.50 7.80
CA LYS A 145 2.86 26.94 7.99
C LYS A 145 2.16 27.48 9.24
N ALA A 146 0.90 27.12 9.46
CA ALA A 146 0.11 27.59 10.60
C ALA A 146 0.70 27.14 11.94
N ALA A 147 1.27 25.93 12.01
CA ALA A 147 1.92 25.40 13.20
C ALA A 147 3.39 25.85 13.38
N GLY A 148 3.93 26.63 12.43
CA GLY A 148 5.31 27.10 12.46
C GLY A 148 6.32 25.95 12.46
N LEU A 149 6.06 24.92 11.65
CA LEU A 149 6.91 23.73 11.53
C LEU A 149 8.04 23.97 10.51
N THR A 150 9.21 23.39 10.77
CA THR A 150 10.48 23.69 10.09
C THR A 150 11.14 22.46 9.46
N GLY A 151 12.09 22.67 8.54
CA GLY A 151 12.89 21.59 7.93
C GLY A 151 12.34 21.01 6.62
N LEU A 152 11.22 21.53 6.12
CA LEU A 152 10.56 21.07 4.90
C LEU A 152 10.80 22.03 3.71
N GLY A 153 11.10 21.47 2.55
CA GLY A 153 11.07 22.10 1.24
C GLY A 153 9.94 21.54 0.37
N THR A 154 9.53 22.29 -0.65
CA THR A 154 8.38 21.92 -1.49
C THR A 154 8.64 22.22 -2.95
N ARG A 155 8.33 21.27 -3.84
CA ARG A 155 8.28 21.48 -5.30
C ARG A 155 6.84 21.30 -5.76
N TRP A 156 6.30 22.27 -6.49
CA TRP A 156 4.94 22.16 -7.00
C TRP A 156 4.91 21.04 -8.04
N TRP A 157 4.00 20.11 -7.86
CA TRP A 157 3.79 19.05 -8.82
C TRP A 157 2.80 19.56 -9.85
N LYS A 158 3.32 20.00 -11.00
CA LYS A 158 2.52 20.63 -12.05
C LYS A 158 1.30 19.78 -12.37
N ASP A 159 0.14 20.35 -12.11
CA ASP A 159 -1.14 19.68 -12.32
C ASP A 159 -1.36 19.42 -13.81
N ARG A 160 -1.51 18.14 -14.16
CA ARG A 160 -1.86 17.67 -15.51
C ARG A 160 -3.29 17.16 -15.58
N SER A 161 -4.07 17.41 -14.53
CA SER A 161 -5.46 17.01 -14.44
C SER A 161 -6.29 17.72 -15.51
N THR A 162 -7.33 17.03 -15.97
CA THR A 162 -8.33 17.59 -16.88
C THR A 162 -9.21 18.60 -16.14
N TYR A 163 -9.48 18.35 -14.86
CA TYR A 163 -10.38 19.16 -14.05
C TYR A 163 -9.65 19.83 -12.89
N ARG A 164 -10.29 20.88 -12.37
CA ARG A 164 -9.82 21.58 -11.19
C ARG A 164 -9.72 20.64 -9.99
N SER A 165 -8.58 20.69 -9.29
CA SER A 165 -8.28 19.86 -8.12
C SER A 165 -7.53 20.62 -7.04
N VAL A 166 -7.48 20.07 -5.83
CA VAL A 166 -6.53 20.54 -4.79
C VAL A 166 -5.12 20.35 -5.32
N GLN A 167 -4.26 21.36 -5.12
CA GLN A 167 -2.90 21.29 -5.65
C GLN A 167 -1.98 20.49 -4.74
N TRP A 168 -0.99 19.86 -5.37
CA TRP A 168 -0.07 18.94 -4.73
C TRP A 168 1.37 19.39 -4.91
N PHE A 169 2.18 19.07 -3.92
CA PHE A 169 3.59 19.42 -3.86
C PHE A 169 4.37 18.18 -3.48
N GLU A 170 5.46 17.90 -4.18
CA GLU A 170 6.47 16.99 -3.67
C GLU A 170 7.10 17.69 -2.46
N ILE A 171 7.01 17.04 -1.30
CA ILE A 171 7.54 17.54 -0.05
C ILE A 171 8.83 16.78 0.27
N PHE A 172 9.84 17.46 0.79
CA PHE A 172 11.10 16.81 1.14
C PHE A 172 11.75 17.55 2.31
N ALA A 173 12.56 16.84 3.10
CA ALA A 173 13.31 17.45 4.17
C ALA A 173 14.77 17.73 3.76
N PHE A 174 15.36 18.74 4.39
CA PHE A 174 16.75 19.14 4.11
C PHE A 174 17.79 18.43 4.97
N GLU A 175 17.42 18.09 6.20
CA GLU A 175 18.33 17.49 7.18
C GLU A 175 18.07 15.98 7.30
N PRO A 176 19.12 15.14 7.37
CA PRO A 176 18.97 13.71 7.62
C PRO A 176 18.51 13.49 9.07
N LEU A 177 17.75 12.42 9.32
CA LEU A 177 17.53 11.93 10.68
C LEU A 177 18.78 11.23 11.26
N GLY A 178 19.66 10.76 10.36
CA GLY A 178 20.85 9.96 10.65
C GLY A 178 20.92 8.74 9.73
N ARG A 179 21.94 7.91 9.90
CA ARG A 179 22.06 6.57 9.32
C ARG A 179 21.28 5.55 10.13
N GLY A 180 21.16 5.79 11.44
CA GLY A 180 20.45 4.93 12.37
C GLY A 180 21.31 3.77 12.84
N LEU A 181 20.64 2.81 13.48
CA LEU A 181 21.26 1.67 14.12
C LEU A 181 20.76 0.36 13.52
N ASP A 182 21.64 -0.63 13.44
CA ASP A 182 21.22 -1.98 13.08
C ASP A 182 20.36 -2.60 14.17
N HIS A 183 19.53 -3.55 13.77
CA HIS A 183 18.84 -4.42 14.72
C HIS A 183 19.85 -5.10 15.66
N PRO A 184 19.59 -5.19 16.98
CA PRO A 184 20.52 -5.82 17.94
C PRO A 184 20.88 -7.28 17.64
N TRP A 185 20.01 -7.99 16.91
CA TRP A 185 20.26 -9.38 16.51
C TRP A 185 20.89 -9.51 15.13
N PHE A 186 21.19 -8.41 14.44
CA PHE A 186 21.91 -8.48 13.19
C PHE A 186 23.37 -8.85 13.46
N ASP A 187 23.84 -9.93 12.84
CA ASP A 187 25.26 -10.26 12.81
C ASP A 187 25.97 -9.38 11.77
N VAL A 188 26.57 -8.28 12.21
CA VAL A 188 27.40 -7.43 11.33
C VAL A 188 28.49 -8.23 10.60
N GLN A 189 29.06 -9.26 11.25
CA GLN A 189 30.11 -10.08 10.63
C GLN A 189 29.55 -10.88 9.45
N SER A 190 28.24 -11.16 9.44
CA SER A 190 27.58 -11.82 8.32
C SER A 190 27.53 -10.97 7.06
N LEU A 191 27.76 -9.64 7.11
CA LEU A 191 27.96 -8.83 5.91
C LEU A 191 29.17 -9.31 5.10
N THR A 192 30.22 -9.77 5.78
CA THR A 192 31.42 -10.33 5.12
C THR A 192 31.18 -11.74 4.58
N ARG A 193 30.26 -12.50 5.20
CA ARG A 193 30.03 -13.93 4.91
C ARG A 193 28.88 -14.18 3.93
N SER A 194 27.80 -13.40 3.98
CA SER A 194 26.53 -13.68 3.30
C SER A 194 26.53 -13.37 1.79
N GLU A 195 25.45 -13.78 1.12
CA GLU A 195 25.23 -13.75 -0.33
C GLU A 195 25.31 -12.34 -0.95
N ALA A 196 25.48 -12.29 -2.28
CA ALA A 196 25.76 -11.11 -3.09
C ALA A 196 24.88 -9.86 -2.86
N ARG A 197 23.74 -9.95 -2.16
CA ARG A 197 22.86 -8.81 -1.88
C ARG A 197 23.41 -7.85 -0.81
N LEU A 198 23.95 -8.35 0.30
CA LEU A 198 24.45 -7.49 1.38
C LEU A 198 25.90 -7.04 1.15
N LYS A 199 26.71 -7.86 0.47
CA LYS A 199 28.08 -7.51 0.04
C LYS A 199 28.14 -6.32 -0.91
N ASN A 200 27.05 -6.07 -1.63
CA ASN A 200 26.95 -4.98 -2.59
C ASN A 200 26.23 -3.74 -2.03
N LEU A 201 26.00 -3.66 -0.70
CA LEU A 201 25.47 -2.43 -0.11
C LEU A 201 26.50 -1.32 -0.24
N ASP A 202 26.09 -0.19 -0.81
CA ASP A 202 26.93 1.01 -0.86
C ASP A 202 27.04 1.56 0.58
N PRO A 203 28.24 1.65 1.18
CA PRO A 203 28.42 2.20 2.51
C PRO A 203 27.83 3.61 2.66
N ALA A 204 27.81 4.40 1.58
CA ALA A 204 27.20 5.73 1.59
C ALA A 204 25.69 5.64 1.84
N PHE A 205 25.01 4.63 1.29
CA PHE A 205 23.57 4.44 1.40
C PHE A 205 23.16 3.44 2.47
N ARG A 206 24.09 2.87 3.24
CA ARG A 206 23.73 2.02 4.37
C ARG A 206 22.98 2.84 5.43
N SER A 207 21.76 2.41 5.70
CA SER A 207 20.94 2.81 6.85
C SER A 207 20.60 1.58 7.68
N GLY A 208 20.38 1.79 8.98
CA GLY A 208 20.19 0.74 9.97
C GLY A 208 19.30 -0.42 9.48
N ILE A 209 19.77 -1.65 9.67
CA ILE A 209 19.06 -2.85 9.25
C ILE A 209 17.84 -3.06 10.14
N VAL A 210 16.64 -2.92 9.55
CA VAL A 210 15.35 -3.18 10.21
C VAL A 210 14.81 -4.58 9.93
N GLN A 211 15.31 -5.25 8.89
CA GLN A 211 14.94 -6.62 8.56
C GLN A 211 16.16 -7.54 8.62
N VAL A 212 16.14 -8.50 9.54
CA VAL A 212 17.22 -9.46 9.75
C VAL A 212 16.76 -10.85 9.30
N TRP A 213 17.42 -11.42 8.31
CA TRP A 213 17.16 -12.80 7.87
C TRP A 213 17.81 -13.80 8.80
N GLY A 214 17.24 -15.01 8.92
CA GLY A 214 17.71 -16.05 9.82
C GLY A 214 19.18 -16.43 9.63
N SER A 215 19.66 -16.40 8.38
CA SER A 215 21.08 -16.59 8.04
C SER A 215 22.02 -15.49 8.55
N ASN A 216 21.48 -14.35 8.98
CA ASN A 216 22.19 -13.18 9.50
C ASN A 216 21.85 -12.88 10.97
N ILE A 217 21.07 -13.75 11.64
CA ILE A 217 20.76 -13.56 13.06
C ILE A 217 21.97 -13.96 13.90
N ARG A 218 22.51 -13.00 14.66
CA ARG A 218 23.32 -13.28 15.83
C ARG A 218 22.38 -13.57 16.98
N LEU A 219 22.40 -14.81 17.45
CA LEU A 219 21.72 -15.16 18.70
C LEU A 219 22.37 -14.32 19.82
N PRO A 220 21.60 -13.50 20.55
CA PRO A 220 22.16 -12.71 21.63
C PRO A 220 22.80 -13.65 22.69
N SER A 221 23.87 -13.19 23.34
CA SER A 221 24.53 -13.95 24.41
C SER A 221 23.72 -14.05 25.71
N GLY A 222 22.52 -13.46 25.73
CA GLY A 222 21.55 -13.53 26.84
C GLY A 222 20.43 -14.52 26.58
N GLU A 223 19.48 -14.60 27.50
CA GLU A 223 18.28 -15.45 27.35
C GLU A 223 17.36 -14.85 26.27
N MET A 224 17.45 -15.40 25.06
CA MET A 224 16.41 -15.24 24.04
C MET A 224 15.12 -15.85 24.56
N ASP A 225 13.99 -15.24 24.24
CA ASP A 225 12.69 -15.84 24.55
C ASP A 225 12.65 -17.30 24.05
N PRO A 226 12.35 -18.29 24.93
CA PRO A 226 12.39 -19.70 24.55
C PRO A 226 11.43 -20.06 23.42
N LEU A 227 10.25 -19.43 23.34
CA LEU A 227 9.28 -19.65 22.27
C LEU A 227 9.82 -19.10 20.96
N LEU A 228 10.53 -17.99 21.02
CA LEU A 228 11.13 -17.40 19.84
C LEU A 228 12.31 -18.23 19.31
N LEU A 229 13.20 -18.68 20.19
CA LEU A 229 14.27 -19.60 19.82
C LEU A 229 13.70 -20.86 19.17
N ARG A 230 12.60 -21.37 19.72
CA ARG A 230 11.89 -22.52 19.16
C ARG A 230 11.27 -22.24 17.80
N ALA A 231 10.59 -21.11 17.61
CA ALA A 231 10.04 -20.72 16.32
C ALA A 231 11.14 -20.60 15.25
N PHE A 232 12.29 -20.02 15.62
CA PHE A 232 13.49 -19.95 14.79
C PHE A 232 14.02 -21.35 14.41
N GLN A 233 14.11 -22.28 15.37
CA GLN A 233 14.57 -23.66 15.14
C GLN A 233 13.62 -24.48 14.26
N LEU A 234 12.31 -24.19 14.30
CA LEU A 234 11.31 -24.85 13.46
C LEU A 234 11.25 -24.30 12.04
N ALA A 235 11.77 -23.09 11.81
CA ALA A 235 11.81 -22.44 10.51
C ALA A 235 13.10 -22.77 9.75
N ASP A 236 13.03 -22.74 8.42
CA ASP A 236 14.24 -22.70 7.59
C ASP A 236 14.92 -21.32 7.77
N PRO A 237 16.20 -21.23 8.16
CA PRO A 237 16.88 -19.95 8.34
C PRO A 237 16.86 -19.03 7.12
N SER A 238 16.73 -19.57 5.90
CA SER A 238 16.58 -18.78 4.67
C SER A 238 15.18 -18.18 4.50
N GLN A 239 14.19 -18.71 5.22
CA GLN A 239 12.78 -18.30 5.20
C GLN A 239 12.35 -17.60 6.49
N PHE A 240 13.21 -17.61 7.51
CA PHE A 240 13.00 -16.88 8.76
C PHE A 240 13.49 -15.44 8.64
N SER A 241 12.74 -14.48 9.18
CA SER A 241 13.27 -13.13 9.38
C SER A 241 12.72 -12.45 10.63
N ILE A 242 13.30 -11.33 11.00
CA ILE A 242 12.75 -10.39 11.97
C ILE A 242 12.57 -9.09 11.22
N ARG A 243 11.37 -8.52 11.30
CA ARG A 243 11.03 -7.21 10.77
C ARG A 243 10.78 -6.31 11.97
N SER A 244 11.53 -5.23 12.04
CA SER A 244 11.55 -4.36 13.20
C SER A 244 11.38 -2.91 12.81
N TYR A 245 11.21 -2.07 13.80
CA TYR A 245 11.11 -0.62 13.66
C TYR A 245 12.50 0.02 13.55
N ARG A 246 12.52 1.28 13.11
CA ARG A 246 13.75 2.06 12.95
C ARG A 246 14.29 2.55 14.29
N ARG A 247 15.62 2.56 14.42
CA ARG A 247 16.34 3.01 15.61
C ARG A 247 17.34 4.08 15.24
N TYR A 248 17.34 5.17 16.00
CA TYR A 248 18.29 6.28 15.85
C TYR A 248 18.76 6.74 17.22
N LEU A 249 19.93 7.37 17.25
CA LEU A 249 20.40 8.04 18.46
C LEU A 249 19.79 9.44 18.56
N ARG A 250 19.35 9.81 19.75
CA ARG A 250 18.82 11.15 20.03
C ARG A 250 19.87 12.24 19.77
N ALA A 251 21.14 11.93 20.04
CA ALA A 251 22.27 12.82 19.83
C ALA A 251 22.50 13.24 18.37
N VAL A 252 21.99 12.48 17.39
CA VAL A 252 22.15 12.80 15.95
C VAL A 252 20.90 13.39 15.31
N ALA A 253 19.78 13.41 16.02
CA ALA A 253 18.53 13.92 15.48
C ALA A 253 18.63 15.43 15.21
N PRO A 254 18.14 15.93 14.06
CA PRO A 254 18.25 17.34 13.73
C PRO A 254 17.31 18.19 14.59
N ALA A 255 17.69 19.44 14.82
CA ALA A 255 16.85 20.45 15.49
C ALA A 255 15.80 21.04 14.53
N THR A 256 15.06 20.19 13.81
CA THR A 256 13.99 20.55 12.88
C THR A 256 12.74 19.71 13.13
N ASP A 257 11.60 20.14 12.58
CA ASP A 257 10.35 19.39 12.73
C ASP A 257 10.19 18.25 11.71
N PHE A 258 10.87 18.37 10.57
CA PHE A 258 10.95 17.35 9.53
C PHE A 258 12.40 16.98 9.24
N ALA A 259 12.63 15.71 8.95
CA ALA A 259 13.91 15.14 8.55
C ALA A 259 13.70 14.11 7.43
N TYR A 260 14.76 13.77 6.70
CA TYR A 260 14.71 12.70 5.71
C TYR A 260 15.45 11.45 6.18
N TRP A 261 15.03 10.32 5.63
CA TRP A 261 15.73 9.05 5.76
C TRP A 261 15.71 8.29 4.43
N TRP A 262 16.46 7.20 4.35
CA TRP A 262 16.56 6.38 3.14
C TRP A 262 16.66 4.89 3.48
N ASP A 263 16.26 4.05 2.53
CA ASP A 263 16.49 2.62 2.61
C ASP A 263 17.90 2.27 2.13
N SER A 264 18.50 1.25 2.74
CA SER A 264 19.73 0.64 2.25
C SER A 264 19.54 0.16 0.80
N LYS A 265 20.46 0.55 -0.10
CA LYS A 265 20.43 0.16 -1.51
C LYS A 265 21.71 -0.56 -1.92
N PRO A 266 21.61 -1.59 -2.78
CA PRO A 266 22.79 -2.14 -3.44
C PRO A 266 23.35 -1.11 -4.45
N VAL A 267 24.65 -1.18 -4.72
CA VAL A 267 25.37 -0.31 -5.66
C VAL A 267 24.70 -0.29 -7.04
N SER A 268 24.19 -1.43 -7.52
CA SER A 268 23.51 -1.55 -8.81
C SER A 268 22.16 -0.80 -8.89
N GLN A 269 21.59 -0.39 -7.75
CA GLN A 269 20.34 0.36 -7.66
C GLN A 269 20.56 1.78 -7.15
N ARG A 270 21.81 2.27 -7.21
CA ARG A 270 22.13 3.64 -6.88
C ARG A 270 21.35 4.56 -7.84
N PRO A 271 20.52 5.48 -7.32
CA PRO A 271 19.89 6.48 -8.17
C PRO A 271 20.97 7.29 -8.88
N ALA A 272 20.70 7.78 -10.08
CA ALA A 272 21.57 8.78 -10.68
C ALA A 272 21.73 9.97 -9.71
N ASP A 273 22.92 10.59 -9.68
CA ASP A 273 23.23 11.65 -8.70
C ASP A 273 22.51 12.99 -9.01
N GLY A 274 21.62 13.00 -10.00
CA GLY A 274 20.86 14.18 -10.45
C GLY A 274 19.72 14.58 -9.50
N PRO A 275 19.44 15.90 -9.37
CA PRO A 275 18.27 16.38 -8.64
C PRO A 275 16.99 15.89 -9.34
N GLY A 276 16.11 15.24 -8.57
CA GLY A 276 14.91 14.59 -9.09
C GLY A 276 14.99 13.07 -9.20
N ASP A 277 16.18 12.47 -9.30
CA ASP A 277 16.36 11.00 -9.26
C ASP A 277 16.60 10.49 -7.83
N ARG A 278 17.01 11.40 -6.94
CA ARG A 278 17.17 11.12 -5.50
C ARG A 278 15.81 10.86 -4.86
N PHE A 279 15.65 9.68 -4.30
CA PHE A 279 14.48 9.29 -3.53
C PHE A 279 14.79 9.29 -2.03
N ARG A 280 14.05 10.06 -1.24
CA ARG A 280 14.14 10.07 0.22
C ARG A 280 12.74 9.97 0.82
N LYS A 281 12.67 9.30 1.96
CA LYS A 281 11.45 9.19 2.75
C LYS A 281 11.43 10.30 3.80
N LEU A 282 10.24 10.65 4.26
CA LEU A 282 10.01 11.75 5.19
C LEU A 282 9.82 11.21 6.61
N ALA A 283 10.37 11.92 7.58
CA ALA A 283 10.12 11.72 9.00
C ALA A 283 9.72 13.06 9.63
N CYS A 284 8.95 13.00 10.71
CA CYS A 284 8.57 14.17 11.49
C CYS A 284 8.69 13.90 12.99
N ASN A 285 8.95 14.94 13.77
CA ASN A 285 8.97 14.83 15.22
C ASN A 285 7.53 14.79 15.80
N ALA A 286 7.41 14.50 17.09
CA ALA A 286 6.13 14.38 17.77
C ALA A 286 5.30 15.66 17.75
N ARG A 287 5.96 16.83 17.81
CA ARG A 287 5.29 18.14 17.69
C ARG A 287 4.63 18.29 16.32
N ALA A 288 5.34 17.98 15.24
CA ALA A 288 4.81 18.02 13.89
C ALA A 288 3.68 17.01 13.70
N ALA A 289 3.87 15.76 14.10
CA ALA A 289 2.85 14.72 14.02
C ALA A 289 1.55 15.17 14.73
N SER A 290 1.66 15.63 15.98
CA SER A 290 0.53 16.12 16.77
C SER A 290 -0.20 17.30 16.10
N ALA A 291 0.56 18.28 15.59
CA ALA A 291 -0.02 19.45 14.92
C ALA A 291 -0.75 19.08 13.62
N LEU A 292 -0.18 18.18 12.82
CA LEU A 292 -0.76 17.74 11.55
C LEU A 292 -1.99 16.84 11.76
N MET A 293 -1.96 15.95 12.75
CA MET A 293 -3.12 15.15 13.15
C MET A 293 -4.26 16.02 13.66
N LYS A 294 -3.95 17.02 14.50
CA LYS A 294 -4.94 17.99 14.97
C LYS A 294 -5.58 18.79 13.82
N ALA A 295 -4.80 19.06 12.76
CA ALA A 295 -5.31 19.72 11.56
C ALA A 295 -6.08 18.78 10.62
N GLY A 296 -6.12 17.47 10.91
CA GLY A 296 -6.78 16.46 10.08
C GLY A 296 -6.09 16.21 8.74
N VAL A 297 -4.78 16.48 8.64
CA VAL A 297 -3.99 16.31 7.40
C VAL A 297 -2.97 15.17 7.48
N LEU A 298 -2.88 14.51 8.63
CA LEU A 298 -2.06 13.32 8.88
C LEU A 298 -2.87 12.36 9.73
N ARG A 299 -2.89 11.08 9.35
CA ARG A 299 -3.57 10.03 10.12
C ARG A 299 -2.59 9.17 10.90
N THR A 300 -3.10 8.43 11.89
CA THR A 300 -2.28 7.54 12.72
C THR A 300 -1.74 6.33 11.98
N ASP A 301 -2.43 5.87 10.93
CA ASP A 301 -2.02 4.77 10.05
C ASP A 301 -1.08 5.22 8.91
N GLU A 302 -0.82 6.52 8.80
CA GLU A 302 0.16 7.10 7.86
C GLU A 302 1.51 7.38 8.53
N ILE A 303 1.68 6.96 9.79
CA ILE A 303 2.92 7.12 10.54
C ILE A 303 3.36 5.81 11.20
N VAL A 304 4.68 5.64 11.30
CA VAL A 304 5.31 4.53 12.02
C VAL A 304 6.29 5.12 13.03
N ALA A 305 6.18 4.71 14.30
CA ALA A 305 7.05 5.22 15.35
C ALA A 305 8.53 4.82 15.13
N ILE A 306 9.41 5.75 15.49
CA ILE A 306 10.86 5.56 15.47
C ILE A 306 11.35 5.48 16.91
N GLN A 307 12.16 4.47 17.24
CA GLN A 307 12.80 4.39 18.54
C GLN A 307 14.02 5.30 18.59
N MET A 308 13.94 6.32 19.44
CA MET A 308 15.06 7.20 19.76
C MET A 308 15.76 6.71 21.02
N LEU A 309 17.07 6.46 20.92
CA LEU A 309 17.91 5.93 22.00
C LEU A 309 18.95 6.96 22.44
N ASP A 310 19.31 6.96 23.72
CA ASP A 310 20.44 7.76 24.22
C ASP A 310 21.78 7.11 23.87
N ASP A 311 21.85 5.79 23.98
CA ASP A 311 23.06 5.00 23.81
C ASP A 311 22.89 3.88 22.77
N VAL A 312 24.01 3.41 22.22
CA VAL A 312 24.05 2.30 21.28
C VAL A 312 23.86 0.98 22.04
N PRO A 313 22.84 0.16 21.70
CA PRO A 313 22.66 -1.14 22.35
C PRO A 313 23.86 -2.06 22.14
N VAL A 314 24.11 -2.93 23.12
CA VAL A 314 25.23 -3.89 23.06
C VAL A 314 25.12 -4.74 21.80
N GLY A 315 26.22 -4.78 21.04
CA GLY A 315 26.32 -5.56 19.81
C GLY A 315 25.71 -4.91 18.57
N THR A 316 25.04 -3.76 18.69
CA THR A 316 24.54 -2.98 17.56
C THR A 316 25.66 -2.11 16.96
N GLU A 317 25.70 -1.98 15.64
CA GLU A 317 26.63 -1.07 14.98
C GLU A 317 26.11 0.37 14.97
N HIS A 318 26.96 1.32 15.37
CA HIS A 318 26.67 2.75 15.32
C HIS A 318 27.05 3.33 13.96
N LEU A 319 26.11 3.35 13.02
CA LEU A 319 26.38 3.77 11.65
C LEU A 319 26.70 5.27 11.53
N ASP A 320 26.12 6.09 12.40
CA ASP A 320 26.37 7.54 12.45
C ASP A 320 27.78 7.92 12.93
N ALA A 321 28.55 6.99 13.52
CA ALA A 321 29.96 7.21 13.82
C ALA A 321 30.87 7.17 12.57
N SER A 322 30.32 6.73 11.42
CA SER A 322 31.05 6.59 10.17
C SER A 322 31.44 7.95 9.59
N ALA A 323 32.68 8.07 9.14
CA ALA A 323 33.15 9.25 8.40
C ALA A 323 32.54 9.36 6.98
N VAL A 324 31.80 8.34 6.52
CA VAL A 324 31.18 8.34 5.20
C VAL A 324 30.00 9.33 5.19
N PRO A 325 30.00 10.34 4.30
CA PRO A 325 28.92 11.32 4.22
C PRO A 325 27.55 10.67 4.02
N VAL A 326 26.52 11.20 4.67
CA VAL A 326 25.15 10.75 4.43
C VAL A 326 24.71 11.10 2.99
N PRO A 327 23.81 10.31 2.37
CA PRO A 327 23.29 10.63 1.06
C PRO A 327 22.58 11.97 1.06
N ALA A 328 22.86 12.83 0.07
CA ALA A 328 22.22 14.14 -0.04
C ALA A 328 20.67 14.05 -0.04
N PRO A 329 19.94 15.08 0.43
CA PRO A 329 18.48 15.15 0.31
C PRO A 329 18.02 15.14 -1.16
N VAL A 330 16.69 15.09 -1.37
CA VAL A 330 16.09 15.21 -2.73
C VAL A 330 16.62 16.45 -3.44
N PHE A 331 16.63 17.58 -2.71
CA PHE A 331 17.31 18.82 -3.08
C PHE A 331 18.13 19.31 -1.90
N THR A 332 19.38 19.67 -2.14
CA THR A 332 20.17 20.43 -1.16
C THR A 332 19.54 21.82 -0.96
N LYS A 333 19.88 22.50 0.14
CA LYS A 333 19.38 23.87 0.39
C LYS A 333 19.75 24.82 -0.74
N SER A 334 20.98 24.73 -1.26
CA SER A 334 21.44 25.56 -2.38
C SER A 334 20.72 25.23 -3.69
N GLU A 335 20.51 23.94 -3.99
CA GLU A 335 19.70 23.52 -5.14
C GLU A 335 18.27 24.10 -5.02
N TYR A 336 17.67 23.99 -3.83
CA TYR A 336 16.33 24.51 -3.53
C TYR A 336 16.22 26.03 -3.69
N GLU A 337 17.16 26.79 -3.15
CA GLU A 337 17.18 28.25 -3.23
C GLU A 337 17.21 28.73 -4.69
N VAL A 338 17.87 28.00 -5.58
CA VAL A 338 17.92 28.31 -7.01
C VAL A 338 16.57 28.04 -7.70
N PHE A 339 15.94 26.88 -7.47
CA PHE A 339 14.72 26.53 -8.23
C PHE A 339 13.42 27.02 -7.58
N ALA A 340 13.37 27.21 -6.26
CA ALA A 340 12.14 27.54 -5.53
C ALA A 340 11.47 28.85 -6.02
N PRO A 341 12.19 29.94 -6.35
CA PRO A 341 11.57 31.14 -6.93
C PRO A 341 10.86 30.84 -8.25
N ARG A 342 11.50 30.08 -9.15
CA ARG A 342 10.92 29.69 -10.44
C ARG A 342 9.68 28.80 -10.24
N ASN A 343 9.76 27.80 -9.36
CA ASN A 343 8.65 26.91 -9.06
C ASN A 343 7.43 27.67 -8.48
N ARG A 344 7.66 28.67 -7.63
CA ARG A 344 6.60 29.55 -7.11
C ARG A 344 5.95 30.41 -8.21
N GLU A 345 6.74 30.90 -9.15
CA GLU A 345 6.23 31.70 -10.28
C GLU A 345 5.43 30.85 -11.27
N GLU A 346 5.90 29.65 -11.57
CA GLU A 346 5.16 28.69 -12.41
C GLU A 346 3.82 28.32 -11.77
N TYR A 347 3.79 28.05 -10.46
CA TYR A 347 2.56 27.79 -9.72
C TYR A 347 1.61 28.99 -9.72
N ARG A 348 2.12 30.21 -9.46
CA ARG A 348 1.32 31.45 -9.51
C ARG A 348 0.71 31.67 -10.89
N THR A 349 1.47 31.44 -11.95
CA THR A 349 0.99 31.56 -13.34
C THR A 349 -0.11 30.55 -13.61
N TRP A 350 0.07 29.30 -13.15
CA TRP A 350 -0.93 28.26 -13.29
C TRP A 350 -2.23 28.56 -12.54
N GLN A 351 -2.17 29.16 -11.35
CA GLN A 351 -3.38 29.56 -10.61
C GLN A 351 -4.26 30.54 -11.40
N GLY A 352 -3.69 31.28 -12.36
CA GLY A 352 -4.42 32.13 -13.29
C GLY A 352 -5.05 31.40 -14.49
N THR A 353 -4.83 30.10 -14.65
CA THR A 353 -5.37 29.27 -15.74
C THR A 353 -6.49 28.38 -15.20
N PRO A 354 -7.77 28.77 -15.31
CA PRO A 354 -8.86 27.98 -14.74
C PRO A 354 -9.02 26.67 -15.50
N LEU A 355 -8.79 25.54 -14.81
CA LEU A 355 -9.29 24.25 -15.25
C LEU A 355 -10.82 24.19 -15.05
N PRO A 356 -11.56 23.47 -15.91
CA PRO A 356 -13.00 23.32 -15.75
C PRO A 356 -13.31 22.64 -14.41
N GLU A 357 -14.44 23.02 -13.80
CA GLU A 357 -14.99 22.27 -12.68
C GLU A 357 -15.41 20.87 -13.14
N ARG A 358 -15.28 19.89 -12.26
CA ARG A 358 -15.59 18.48 -12.54
C ARG A 358 -17.11 18.20 -12.44
N SER A 359 -17.93 19.09 -13.01
CA SER A 359 -19.39 19.01 -13.08
C SER A 359 -19.84 18.66 -14.49
N ILE A 360 -19.49 17.45 -14.91
CA ILE A 360 -19.96 16.92 -16.19
C ILE A 360 -21.42 16.53 -16.04
N ASP A 361 -22.27 17.02 -16.94
CA ASP A 361 -23.64 16.55 -17.07
C ASP A 361 -23.64 15.23 -17.85
N ILE A 362 -24.30 14.21 -17.32
CA ILE A 362 -24.41 12.91 -18.00
C ILE A 362 -24.97 13.07 -19.41
N GLU A 363 -25.88 14.01 -19.65
CA GLU A 363 -26.48 14.23 -20.98
C GLU A 363 -25.45 14.65 -22.04
N GLN A 364 -24.32 15.26 -21.64
CA GLN A 364 -23.20 15.57 -22.54
C GLN A 364 -22.43 14.33 -22.97
N VAL A 365 -22.38 13.31 -22.10
CA VAL A 365 -21.63 12.06 -22.30
C VAL A 365 -22.47 11.00 -23.03
N MET A 366 -23.80 11.04 -22.86
CA MET A 366 -24.74 10.06 -23.42
C MET A 366 -24.62 9.82 -24.93
N PRO A 367 -24.42 10.84 -25.81
CA PRO A 367 -24.27 10.59 -27.25
C PRO A 367 -23.07 9.71 -27.59
N ARG A 368 -21.91 9.98 -26.98
CA ARG A 368 -20.68 9.19 -27.17
C ARG A 368 -20.85 7.78 -26.62
N LEU A 369 -21.48 7.64 -25.46
CA LEU A 369 -21.78 6.34 -24.87
C LEU A 369 -22.74 5.50 -25.73
N LYS A 370 -23.81 6.10 -26.27
CA LYS A 370 -24.74 5.43 -27.19
C LYS A 370 -24.03 4.97 -28.46
N GLU A 371 -23.16 5.81 -29.01
CA GLU A 371 -22.38 5.47 -30.19
C GLU A 371 -21.42 4.29 -29.92
N LEU A 372 -20.71 4.32 -28.80
CA LEU A 372 -19.83 3.22 -28.38
C LEU A 372 -20.62 1.93 -28.14
N SER A 373 -21.78 2.02 -27.48
CA SER A 373 -22.70 0.90 -27.29
C SER A 373 -23.12 0.27 -28.61
N ARG A 374 -23.52 1.10 -29.59
CA ARG A 374 -23.90 0.64 -30.93
C ARG A 374 -22.77 -0.10 -31.64
N ARG A 375 -21.53 0.43 -31.58
CA ARG A 375 -20.35 -0.23 -32.16
C ARG A 375 -20.08 -1.57 -31.49
N ASN A 376 -20.14 -1.61 -30.18
CA ASN A 376 -19.85 -2.83 -29.42
C ASN A 376 -20.93 -3.92 -29.60
N ARG A 377 -22.22 -3.55 -29.74
CA ARG A 377 -23.29 -4.52 -30.07
C ARG A 377 -23.08 -5.21 -31.42
N ALA A 378 -22.35 -4.59 -32.35
CA ALA A 378 -22.05 -5.22 -33.64
C ALA A 378 -21.00 -6.34 -33.53
N VAL A 379 -20.28 -6.45 -32.40
CA VAL A 379 -19.11 -7.33 -32.22
C VAL A 379 -19.41 -8.57 -31.36
N GLY A 380 -20.53 -8.64 -30.65
CA GLY A 380 -20.88 -9.82 -29.84
C GLY A 380 -22.31 -9.82 -29.29
N ASP A 381 -22.74 -11.00 -28.84
CA ASP A 381 -24.05 -11.24 -28.22
C ASP A 381 -24.05 -10.69 -26.79
N ARG A 382 -25.01 -9.81 -26.48
CA ARG A 382 -25.14 -9.15 -25.17
C ARG A 382 -26.59 -9.20 -24.74
N SER A 383 -26.83 -9.64 -23.51
CA SER A 383 -28.15 -9.52 -22.90
C SER A 383 -28.43 -8.06 -22.55
N GLU A 384 -29.64 -7.61 -22.87
CA GLU A 384 -30.14 -6.35 -22.34
C GLU A 384 -30.28 -6.49 -20.81
N ILE A 385 -29.88 -5.43 -20.10
CA ILE A 385 -30.00 -5.38 -18.65
C ILE A 385 -31.43 -5.00 -18.30
N ASP A 386 -32.12 -5.87 -17.56
CA ASP A 386 -33.44 -5.60 -17.03
C ASP A 386 -33.34 -4.69 -15.78
N LEU A 387 -33.97 -3.53 -15.87
CA LEU A 387 -34.01 -2.57 -14.76
C LEU A 387 -34.85 -3.07 -13.57
N ASP A 388 -35.78 -4.00 -13.79
CA ASP A 388 -36.58 -4.58 -12.71
C ASP A 388 -35.74 -5.55 -11.86
N GLU A 389 -34.75 -6.25 -12.43
CA GLU A 389 -33.77 -7.00 -11.64
C GLU A 389 -32.88 -6.07 -10.81
N TYR A 390 -32.52 -4.89 -11.33
CA TYR A 390 -31.79 -3.88 -10.55
C TYR A 390 -32.60 -3.40 -9.34
N ARG A 391 -33.92 -3.21 -9.51
CA ARG A 391 -34.82 -2.86 -8.40
C ARG A 391 -34.93 -3.99 -7.38
N ALA A 392 -35.01 -5.24 -7.84
CA ALA A 392 -35.00 -6.40 -6.96
C ALA A 392 -33.68 -6.50 -6.16
N ALA A 393 -32.54 -6.27 -6.82
CA ALA A 393 -31.23 -6.22 -6.17
C ALA A 393 -31.11 -5.09 -5.14
N GLU A 394 -31.62 -3.88 -5.45
CA GLU A 394 -31.70 -2.77 -4.49
C GLU A 394 -32.47 -3.16 -3.22
N GLN A 395 -33.62 -3.82 -3.39
CA GLN A 395 -34.45 -4.29 -2.28
C GLN A 395 -33.75 -5.39 -1.48
N GLU A 396 -33.18 -6.38 -2.16
CA GLU A 396 -32.52 -7.53 -1.54
C GLU A 396 -31.26 -7.13 -0.76
N LEU A 397 -30.47 -6.21 -1.30
CA LEU A 397 -29.24 -5.71 -0.68
C LEU A 397 -29.49 -4.57 0.31
N GLY A 398 -30.69 -3.98 0.30
CA GLY A 398 -31.01 -2.80 1.10
C GLY A 398 -30.21 -1.55 0.70
N VAL A 399 -29.81 -1.46 -0.58
CA VAL A 399 -29.01 -0.35 -1.13
C VAL A 399 -29.81 0.46 -2.13
N ARG A 400 -29.36 1.68 -2.43
CA ARG A 400 -29.92 2.52 -3.50
C ARG A 400 -28.86 2.76 -4.57
N ILE A 401 -29.23 2.51 -5.81
CA ILE A 401 -28.41 2.73 -6.99
C ILE A 401 -28.78 4.10 -7.58
N PRO A 402 -27.79 4.96 -7.89
CA PRO A 402 -28.05 6.31 -8.40
C PRO A 402 -28.84 6.31 -9.72
N GLN A 403 -29.71 7.30 -9.90
CA GLN A 403 -30.50 7.44 -11.13
C GLN A 403 -29.62 7.65 -12.37
N THR A 404 -28.51 8.38 -12.23
CA THR A 404 -27.53 8.56 -13.30
C THR A 404 -27.01 7.20 -13.78
N TRP A 405 -26.67 6.28 -12.89
CA TRP A 405 -26.20 4.94 -13.30
C TRP A 405 -27.30 4.13 -13.99
N LYS A 406 -28.55 4.23 -13.54
CA LYS A 406 -29.70 3.57 -14.18
C LYS A 406 -29.92 4.02 -15.63
N LYS A 407 -29.47 5.23 -16.00
CA LYS A 407 -29.47 5.70 -17.40
C LYS A 407 -28.32 5.08 -18.23
N VAL A 408 -27.18 4.87 -17.60
CA VAL A 408 -25.93 4.40 -18.25
C VAL A 408 -25.97 2.89 -18.45
N VAL A 409 -26.38 2.13 -17.43
CA VAL A 409 -26.26 0.67 -17.41
C VAL A 409 -26.95 -0.06 -18.58
N PRO A 410 -28.14 0.35 -19.07
CA PRO A 410 -28.78 -0.32 -20.21
C PRO A 410 -28.02 -0.14 -21.53
N LEU A 411 -27.21 0.92 -21.63
CA LEU A 411 -26.37 1.14 -22.81
C LEU A 411 -25.11 0.29 -22.77
N LEU A 412 -24.62 -0.06 -21.59
CA LEU A 412 -23.43 -0.88 -21.42
C LEU A 412 -23.76 -2.37 -21.67
N GLY A 413 -24.85 -2.88 -21.10
CA GLY A 413 -25.16 -4.31 -21.16
C GLY A 413 -24.16 -5.17 -20.36
N SER A 414 -24.26 -6.50 -20.45
CA SER A 414 -23.35 -7.41 -19.75
C SER A 414 -21.93 -7.41 -20.38
N GLY A 415 -20.87 -7.24 -19.58
CA GLY A 415 -19.48 -7.42 -20.03
C GLY A 415 -18.95 -6.30 -20.92
N PHE A 416 -19.30 -5.05 -20.60
CA PHE A 416 -18.81 -3.89 -21.35
C PHE A 416 -17.41 -3.48 -20.88
N MET A 417 -16.49 -3.32 -21.84
CA MET A 417 -15.19 -2.69 -21.61
C MET A 417 -15.29 -1.20 -21.89
N LEU A 418 -15.10 -0.36 -20.87
CA LEU A 418 -15.20 1.09 -21.02
C LEU A 418 -14.00 1.67 -21.79
N ASP A 419 -12.80 1.11 -21.61
CA ASP A 419 -11.58 1.57 -22.28
C ASP A 419 -10.72 0.42 -22.85
N GLY A 420 -9.62 0.81 -23.51
CA GLY A 420 -8.60 -0.10 -24.02
C GLY A 420 -7.71 -0.73 -22.93
N GLU A 421 -7.90 -0.37 -21.65
CA GLU A 421 -7.22 -0.98 -20.50
C GLU A 421 -8.03 -2.16 -19.91
N GLY A 422 -9.20 -2.47 -20.49
CA GLY A 422 -9.95 -3.68 -20.18
C GLY A 422 -10.76 -3.56 -18.89
N HIS A 423 -11.37 -2.42 -18.59
CA HIS A 423 -12.30 -2.31 -17.46
C HIS A 423 -13.58 -3.13 -17.71
N GLU A 424 -13.68 -4.34 -17.14
CA GLU A 424 -14.86 -5.21 -17.29
C GLU A 424 -15.97 -4.86 -16.31
N LEU A 425 -17.07 -4.32 -16.85
CA LEU A 425 -18.31 -4.16 -16.08
C LEU A 425 -18.89 -5.53 -15.74
N GLY A 426 -19.08 -5.74 -14.42
CA GLY A 426 -19.51 -6.98 -13.79
C GLY A 426 -20.62 -7.69 -14.56
N THR A 427 -20.38 -8.97 -14.79
CA THR A 427 -21.19 -9.86 -15.60
C THR A 427 -22.59 -10.02 -15.02
N TYR A 428 -23.57 -9.51 -15.76
CA TYR A 428 -24.98 -9.63 -15.39
C TYR A 428 -25.40 -11.10 -15.39
N GLY A 429 -25.87 -11.56 -14.23
CA GLY A 429 -26.11 -12.96 -13.86
C GLY A 429 -25.72 -13.27 -12.41
N ARG A 430 -24.79 -12.49 -11.83
CA ARG A 430 -24.37 -12.61 -10.42
C ARG A 430 -24.30 -11.28 -9.65
N PHE A 431 -24.84 -10.18 -10.16
CA PHE A 431 -24.72 -8.84 -9.55
C PHE A 431 -24.96 -8.82 -8.03
N VAL A 432 -26.05 -9.42 -7.54
CA VAL A 432 -26.32 -9.49 -6.08
C VAL A 432 -25.22 -10.26 -5.34
N GLN A 433 -24.77 -11.38 -5.87
CA GLN A 433 -23.71 -12.19 -5.27
C GLN A 433 -22.36 -11.47 -5.33
N ASP A 434 -22.02 -10.87 -6.46
CA ASP A 434 -20.76 -10.13 -6.63
C ASP A 434 -20.72 -8.91 -5.72
N VAL A 435 -21.84 -8.17 -5.59
CA VAL A 435 -21.95 -7.08 -4.63
C VAL A 435 -21.79 -7.59 -3.20
N ARG A 436 -22.43 -8.71 -2.82
CA ARG A 436 -22.24 -9.32 -1.48
C ARG A 436 -20.80 -9.70 -1.22
N ASP A 437 -20.17 -10.40 -2.17
CA ASP A 437 -18.81 -10.91 -2.04
C ASP A 437 -17.82 -9.74 -1.92
N GLN A 438 -17.95 -8.73 -2.78
CA GLN A 438 -17.09 -7.55 -2.76
C GLN A 438 -17.36 -6.67 -1.53
N MET A 439 -18.61 -6.54 -1.09
CA MET A 439 -18.94 -5.83 0.14
C MET A 439 -18.39 -6.56 1.37
N GLN A 440 -18.36 -7.89 1.34
CA GLN A 440 -17.76 -8.69 2.41
C GLN A 440 -16.24 -8.52 2.42
N VAL A 441 -15.58 -8.60 1.25
CA VAL A 441 -14.14 -8.31 1.12
C VAL A 441 -13.83 -6.92 1.64
N LEU A 442 -14.61 -5.91 1.26
CA LEU A 442 -14.43 -4.54 1.71
C LEU A 442 -14.57 -4.42 3.24
N LYS A 443 -15.57 -5.07 3.84
CA LYS A 443 -15.75 -5.09 5.31
C LYS A 443 -14.61 -5.81 6.03
N GLU A 444 -14.10 -6.89 5.45
CA GLU A 444 -13.04 -7.71 6.05
C GLU A 444 -11.65 -7.07 5.91
N GLN A 445 -11.41 -6.32 4.83
CA GLN A 445 -10.05 -5.94 4.43
C GLN A 445 -9.82 -4.42 4.32
N ALA A 446 -10.86 -3.61 4.17
CA ALA A 446 -10.74 -2.16 4.07
C ALA A 446 -11.39 -1.48 5.29
N SER A 447 -10.62 -1.33 6.37
CA SER A 447 -11.08 -0.73 7.64
C SER A 447 -11.63 0.71 7.50
N ASP A 448 -11.27 1.39 6.41
CA ASP A 448 -11.67 2.77 6.11
C ASP A 448 -12.95 2.88 5.26
N ALA A 449 -13.53 1.77 4.84
CA ALA A 449 -14.71 1.79 4.00
C ALA A 449 -15.92 2.36 4.78
N GLY A 450 -16.32 3.58 4.43
CA GLY A 450 -17.48 4.23 5.02
C GLY A 450 -18.78 3.44 4.78
N PRO A 451 -19.79 3.58 5.66
CA PRO A 451 -21.10 3.04 5.39
C PRO A 451 -21.64 3.69 4.10
N GLY A 452 -22.19 2.89 3.18
CA GLY A 452 -22.78 3.39 1.94
C GLY A 452 -21.95 3.18 0.67
N LEU A 453 -20.82 2.48 0.74
CA LEU A 453 -20.14 2.03 -0.47
C LEU A 453 -20.90 0.88 -1.14
N VAL A 454 -21.10 0.92 -2.45
CA VAL A 454 -21.80 -0.15 -3.21
C VAL A 454 -21.00 -0.51 -4.44
N TYR A 455 -20.52 -1.76 -4.51
CA TYR A 455 -19.78 -2.29 -5.66
C TYR A 455 -20.64 -2.26 -6.93
N PHE A 456 -20.05 -1.92 -8.08
CA PHE A 456 -20.77 -1.96 -9.36
C PHE A 456 -19.95 -2.37 -10.58
N ALA A 457 -18.61 -2.34 -10.51
CA ALA A 457 -17.75 -2.71 -11.62
C ALA A 457 -16.38 -3.17 -11.12
N SER A 458 -15.62 -3.84 -11.99
CA SER A 458 -14.20 -4.14 -11.76
C SER A 458 -13.36 -3.83 -13.00
N SER A 459 -12.04 -3.80 -12.84
CA SER A 459 -11.11 -3.84 -13.97
C SER A 459 -10.68 -5.27 -14.29
N SER A 460 -10.13 -5.50 -15.48
CA SER A 460 -9.52 -6.80 -15.84
C SER A 460 -8.32 -7.17 -14.96
N CYS A 461 -7.65 -6.18 -14.36
CA CYS A 461 -6.59 -6.44 -13.39
C CYS A 461 -7.14 -6.74 -11.98
N GLY A 462 -8.45 -6.62 -11.74
CA GLY A 462 -9.09 -6.98 -10.47
C GLY A 462 -9.45 -5.82 -9.56
N ASP A 463 -9.13 -4.58 -9.94
CA ASP A 463 -9.54 -3.39 -9.17
C ASP A 463 -11.07 -3.29 -9.13
N ALA A 464 -11.61 -2.75 -8.04
CA ALA A 464 -13.06 -2.69 -7.82
C ALA A 464 -13.56 -1.24 -7.76
N PHE A 465 -14.74 -0.98 -8.32
CA PHE A 465 -15.36 0.34 -8.33
C PHE A 465 -16.62 0.35 -7.48
N PHE A 466 -16.77 1.42 -6.69
CA PHE A 466 -17.84 1.58 -5.72
C PHE A 466 -18.54 2.92 -5.90
N PHE A 467 -19.86 2.93 -5.73
CA PHE A 467 -20.66 4.13 -5.52
C PHE A 467 -20.58 4.56 -4.06
N ASP A 468 -20.39 5.84 -3.79
CA ASP A 468 -20.58 6.42 -2.46
C ASP A 468 -22.03 6.89 -2.27
N THR A 469 -22.89 5.95 -1.85
CA THR A 469 -24.34 6.19 -1.68
C THR A 469 -24.68 6.93 -0.39
N ALA A 470 -23.70 7.25 0.46
CA ALA A 470 -23.87 8.18 1.58
C ALA A 470 -23.78 9.65 1.14
N SER A 471 -23.38 9.90 -0.11
CA SER A 471 -23.23 11.25 -0.66
C SER A 471 -24.53 12.06 -0.66
N PRO A 472 -24.47 13.38 -0.40
CA PRO A 472 -25.62 14.28 -0.54
C PRO A 472 -26.15 14.40 -1.98
N LEU A 473 -25.44 13.87 -2.99
CA LEU A 473 -25.91 13.84 -4.37
C LEU A 473 -27.00 12.78 -4.61
N MET A 474 -27.16 11.85 -3.67
CA MET A 474 -28.19 10.82 -3.74
C MET A 474 -29.60 11.42 -3.62
N PRO A 475 -30.62 10.85 -4.31
CA PRO A 475 -30.57 9.60 -5.09
C PRO A 475 -30.19 9.80 -6.57
N SER A 476 -29.93 11.04 -6.99
CA SER A 476 -29.73 11.36 -8.41
C SER A 476 -28.40 10.84 -8.93
N ASP A 477 -27.31 11.17 -8.24
CA ASP A 477 -25.94 10.85 -8.61
C ASP A 477 -25.14 10.48 -7.35
N CYS A 478 -23.89 10.06 -7.52
CA CYS A 478 -22.94 9.91 -6.43
C CYS A 478 -21.49 9.94 -6.93
N PRO A 479 -20.52 10.14 -6.02
CA PRO A 479 -19.13 9.88 -6.32
C PRO A 479 -18.87 8.41 -6.62
N VAL A 480 -17.84 8.16 -7.43
CA VAL A 480 -17.29 6.84 -7.71
C VAL A 480 -15.90 6.75 -7.12
N LEU A 481 -15.60 5.62 -6.48
CA LEU A 481 -14.31 5.31 -5.87
C LEU A 481 -13.72 4.05 -6.53
N LYS A 482 -12.41 4.06 -6.78
CA LYS A 482 -11.64 2.89 -7.23
C LYS A 482 -10.81 2.34 -6.06
N LEU A 483 -11.05 1.08 -5.73
CA LEU A 483 -10.27 0.28 -4.80
C LEU A 483 -9.24 -0.54 -5.58
N ASN A 484 -7.97 -0.33 -5.28
CA ASN A 484 -6.89 -1.13 -5.84
C ASN A 484 -6.87 -2.52 -5.18
N HIS A 485 -6.90 -3.59 -5.98
CA HIS A 485 -7.00 -4.94 -5.45
C HIS A 485 -5.72 -5.47 -4.80
N GLU A 486 -4.55 -4.90 -5.14
CA GLU A 486 -3.27 -5.30 -4.55
C GLU A 486 -3.05 -4.61 -3.20
N THR A 487 -3.41 -3.34 -3.11
CA THR A 487 -3.13 -2.52 -1.92
C THR A 487 -4.32 -2.38 -0.98
N MET A 488 -5.52 -2.78 -1.42
CA MET A 488 -6.79 -2.60 -0.72
C MET A 488 -7.05 -1.14 -0.28
N ASN A 489 -6.46 -0.18 -1.00
CA ASN A 489 -6.63 1.26 -0.76
C ASN A 489 -7.46 1.90 -1.88
N PHE A 490 -8.25 2.91 -1.51
CA PHE A 490 -8.92 3.76 -2.50
C PHE A 490 -7.91 4.73 -3.12
N GLU A 491 -7.67 4.57 -4.42
CA GLU A 491 -6.69 5.36 -5.18
C GLU A 491 -7.31 6.27 -6.23
N GLY A 492 -8.53 5.95 -6.70
CA GLY A 492 -9.25 6.75 -7.68
C GLY A 492 -10.54 7.34 -7.11
N PHE A 493 -10.83 8.57 -7.50
CA PHE A 493 -12.05 9.29 -7.14
C PHE A 493 -12.61 10.04 -8.35
N TRP A 494 -13.92 9.92 -8.53
CA TRP A 494 -14.71 10.76 -9.44
C TRP A 494 -15.86 11.36 -8.64
N PRO A 495 -16.10 12.69 -8.72
CA PRO A 495 -17.14 13.35 -7.93
C PRO A 495 -18.56 12.99 -8.40
N THR A 496 -18.72 12.51 -9.63
CA THR A 496 -20.00 12.08 -10.22
C THR A 496 -19.81 10.85 -11.09
N ILE A 497 -20.90 10.12 -11.35
CA ILE A 497 -20.92 9.02 -12.32
C ILE A 497 -20.62 9.54 -13.72
N ALA A 498 -21.12 10.72 -14.09
CA ALA A 498 -20.86 11.30 -15.40
C ALA A 498 -19.36 11.55 -15.64
N ALA A 499 -18.63 12.04 -14.63
CA ALA A 499 -17.19 12.20 -14.70
C ALA A 499 -16.46 10.85 -14.86
N PHE A 500 -16.93 9.82 -14.16
CA PHE A 500 -16.40 8.45 -14.33
C PHE A 500 -16.63 7.94 -15.76
N VAL A 501 -17.84 8.06 -16.29
CA VAL A 501 -18.16 7.60 -17.64
C VAL A 501 -17.38 8.39 -18.70
N GLU A 502 -17.32 9.72 -18.61
CA GLU A 502 -16.61 10.53 -19.60
C GLU A 502 -15.13 10.16 -19.70
N GLU A 503 -14.49 9.98 -18.55
CA GLU A 503 -13.05 9.68 -18.48
C GLU A 503 -12.73 8.26 -18.90
N THR A 504 -13.66 7.32 -18.68
CA THR A 504 -13.49 5.93 -19.08
C THR A 504 -13.87 5.69 -20.54
N LEU A 505 -14.60 6.59 -21.20
CA LEU A 505 -14.85 6.48 -22.64
C LEU A 505 -13.55 6.66 -23.44
N PRO A 506 -13.33 5.86 -24.50
CA PRO A 506 -12.18 6.04 -25.36
C PRO A 506 -12.22 7.45 -25.99
N PRO A 507 -11.05 8.09 -26.20
CA PRO A 507 -10.99 9.37 -26.88
C PRO A 507 -11.64 9.24 -28.26
N ASP A 508 -12.31 10.29 -28.73
CA ASP A 508 -12.89 10.30 -30.08
C ASP A 508 -11.77 10.16 -31.10
N THR A 509 -11.56 8.94 -31.59
CA THR A 509 -10.62 8.62 -32.67
C THR A 509 -11.19 8.89 -34.04
N GLN A 510 -12.38 9.51 -34.13
CA GLN A 510 -12.96 9.97 -35.39
C GLN A 510 -12.07 11.07 -36.00
N GLY A 511 -11.08 10.65 -36.80
CA GLY A 511 -10.22 11.53 -37.59
C GLY A 511 -8.74 11.19 -37.64
N LYS A 512 -8.24 10.22 -36.86
CA LYS A 512 -6.88 9.70 -37.03
C LYS A 512 -6.94 8.31 -37.66
N GLU A 513 -7.01 8.30 -38.99
CA GLU A 513 -6.56 7.12 -39.74
C GLU A 513 -5.13 6.82 -39.29
N VAL A 514 -4.96 5.67 -38.64
CA VAL A 514 -3.63 5.09 -38.43
C VAL A 514 -3.19 4.60 -39.81
N HIS A 515 -2.40 5.42 -40.50
CA HIS A 515 -1.69 5.03 -41.73
C HIS A 515 -0.48 4.16 -41.40
#